data_AF-A0A2C9K5W3-F1
#
_entry.id   AF-A0A2C9K5W3-F1
#
_cell.length_a   1.000
_cell.length_b   1.000
_cell.length_c   1.000
_cell.angle_alpha   90.00
_cell.angle_beta   90.00
_cell.angle_gamma   90.00
#
_symmetry.space_group_name_H-M   'P 1'
#
loop_
_entity.id
_entity.type
_entity.pdbx_description
1 polymer ?
#
loop_
_entity_poly.entity_id
_entity_poly.type
_entity_poly.pdbx_seq_one_letter_code
_entity_poly.pdbx_strand_id
1 'polypeptide(L)'
;MSKRHLTYVFSPRTPNELLIRMILIMLPAVVLYLTVGLNPRSVGHVSTSQKSNDVLSTHRKSYANINATMKETKTLSLGFFKIYSKTDIAIPLSRTNANTQITTTSRKVTQTASHGGVKRDDNRTLPATMVLNPAVTPYVPPKNLEFSDDSPIISTFKLQAGKATNASDMSIKSACPFPKLELNDPAIMQFYVKHSKVVCDWEEDWVTLRQGVFRITGTALKKYSNITCDLYPLVKESDFKVVEAEPLKNVKNGTRIFHDFYKVSCLADGGAKYRNWHAGVRQDDLIHKRQARNATNGLNLDVIIFGLDSVSLLAWLRHLPLTRDYFVQVLNGIEMEGYNILGDGTPSALTPLLTGYREDELPEARRGYPGAKPVDDFPWIWKDFKEAGYVTAWGEDTAHLGTFQFRLLGFTNQPTDHYYRDFPLATEPYYYGHFPKFCVGSKPRHTVFLDYIKDLLHVYQDKRKWLFFFHSEMSHQDNNYLTQLDEDILQFFQDIHKGKHLDNAILI
;
A
#
# COMPACT_ATOMS: atom_id res chain seq x y z
N MET A 1 -3.35 14.41 -39.96
CA MET A 1 -4.61 14.77 -39.26
C MET A 1 -4.99 13.64 -38.33
N SER A 2 -4.90 13.85 -37.01
CA SER A 2 -5.25 12.85 -35.98
C SER A 2 -6.77 12.89 -35.71
N LYS A 3 -7.46 11.75 -35.87
CA LYS A 3 -8.88 11.60 -35.53
C LYS A 3 -9.00 11.37 -34.02
N ARG A 4 -9.31 12.42 -33.26
CA ARG A 4 -9.68 12.29 -31.84
C ARG A 4 -11.03 11.57 -31.73
N HIS A 5 -11.04 10.40 -31.08
CA HIS A 5 -12.28 9.72 -30.69
C HIS A 5 -12.61 10.12 -29.26
N LEU A 6 -13.86 10.54 -29.04
CA LEU A 6 -14.37 10.94 -27.75
C LEU A 6 -15.18 9.77 -27.19
N THR A 7 -14.59 9.00 -26.29
CA THR A 7 -15.25 7.86 -25.64
C THR A 7 -15.59 8.26 -24.21
N TYR A 8 -16.88 8.25 -23.86
CA TYR A 8 -17.35 8.49 -22.50
C TYR A 8 -17.73 7.16 -21.85
N VAL A 9 -17.11 6.85 -20.71
CA VAL A 9 -17.46 5.69 -19.89
C VAL A 9 -18.26 6.20 -18.71
N PHE A 10 -19.54 5.80 -18.62
CA PHE A 10 -20.40 6.12 -17.48
C PHE A 10 -20.44 4.95 -16.50
N SER A 11 -20.40 5.27 -15.21
CA SER A 11 -20.54 4.28 -14.15
C SER A 11 -21.98 3.73 -14.11
N PRO A 12 -22.19 2.42 -13.83
CA PRO A 12 -23.53 1.85 -13.65
C PRO A 12 -24.36 2.50 -12.53
N ARG A 13 -23.73 3.31 -11.66
CA ARG A 13 -24.37 3.98 -10.52
C ARG A 13 -24.71 5.46 -10.77
N THR A 14 -24.56 5.97 -12.00
CA THR A 14 -24.92 7.36 -12.30
C THR A 14 -26.44 7.56 -12.12
N PRO A 15 -26.90 8.47 -11.24
CA PRO A 15 -28.33 8.71 -11.04
C PRO A 15 -29.01 9.13 -12.35
N ASN A 16 -30.19 8.58 -12.66
CA ASN A 16 -30.91 8.83 -13.92
C ASN A 16 -31.15 10.32 -14.18
N GLU A 17 -31.44 11.09 -13.14
CA GLU A 17 -31.62 12.55 -13.23
C GLU A 17 -30.35 13.30 -13.64
N LEU A 18 -29.18 12.80 -13.23
CA LEU A 18 -27.89 13.37 -13.60
C LEU A 18 -27.53 13.03 -15.04
N LEU A 19 -27.83 11.79 -15.46
CA LEU A 19 -27.62 11.33 -16.83
C LEU A 19 -28.47 12.13 -17.84
N ILE A 20 -29.75 12.37 -17.52
CA ILE A 20 -30.66 13.17 -18.35
C ILE A 20 -30.16 14.62 -18.49
N ARG A 21 -29.71 15.23 -17.39
CA ARG A 21 -29.16 16.60 -17.41
C ARG A 21 -27.87 16.69 -18.22
N MET A 22 -26.98 15.71 -18.11
CA MET A 22 -25.75 15.69 -18.91
C MET A 22 -26.04 15.50 -20.40
N ILE A 23 -27.01 14.66 -20.77
CA ILE A 23 -27.44 14.50 -22.17
C ILE A 23 -27.99 15.81 -22.74
N LEU A 24 -28.84 16.52 -21.98
CA LEU A 24 -29.41 17.80 -22.39
C LEU A 24 -28.36 18.91 -22.56
N ILE A 25 -27.32 18.92 -21.72
CA ILE A 25 -26.21 19.88 -21.81
C ILE A 25 -25.28 19.57 -22.99
N MET A 26 -25.10 18.30 -23.34
CA MET A 26 -24.15 17.87 -24.37
C MET A 26 -24.75 17.85 -25.79
N LEU A 27 -26.07 17.74 -25.93
CA LEU A 27 -26.74 17.76 -27.24
C LEU A 27 -26.39 18.98 -28.11
N PRO A 28 -26.37 20.23 -27.59
CA PRO A 28 -25.99 21.41 -28.37
C PRO A 28 -24.54 21.36 -28.86
N ALA A 29 -23.61 20.85 -28.04
CA ALA A 29 -22.19 20.75 -28.37
C ALA A 29 -21.92 19.71 -29.46
N VAL A 30 -22.65 18.59 -29.45
CA VAL A 30 -22.58 17.55 -30.49
C VAL A 30 -23.16 18.05 -31.81
N VAL A 31 -24.28 18.79 -31.78
CA VAL A 31 -24.87 19.41 -32.98
C VAL A 31 -23.93 20.48 -33.57
N LEU A 32 -23.26 21.27 -32.74
CA LEU A 32 -22.26 22.26 -33.20
C LEU A 32 -21.03 21.58 -33.83
N TYR A 33 -20.55 20.49 -33.23
CA TYR A 33 -19.40 19.75 -33.75
C TYR A 33 -19.71 19.08 -35.10
N LEU A 34 -20.92 18.52 -35.26
CA LEU A 34 -21.36 17.90 -36.51
C LEU A 34 -21.68 18.93 -37.62
N THR A 35 -22.16 20.12 -37.25
CA THR A 35 -22.43 21.21 -38.23
C THR A 35 -21.15 21.89 -38.72
N VAL A 36 -20.14 22.05 -37.86
CA VAL A 36 -18.82 22.59 -38.26
C VAL A 36 -17.99 21.56 -39.05
N GLY A 37 -18.18 20.26 -38.81
CA GLY A 37 -17.48 19.18 -39.52
C GLY A 37 -17.96 18.91 -40.97
N LEU A 38 -19.05 19.54 -41.42
CA LEU A 38 -19.69 19.25 -42.72
C LEU A 38 -19.52 20.35 -43.79
N ASN A 39 -18.63 21.33 -43.60
CA ASN A 39 -18.43 22.41 -44.59
C ASN A 39 -17.04 22.38 -45.25
N PRO A 40 -16.85 21.69 -46.40
CA PRO A 40 -15.67 21.87 -47.22
C PRO A 40 -16.01 22.80 -48.40
N ARG A 41 -15.41 24.01 -48.44
CA ARG A 41 -15.26 24.77 -49.67
C ARG A 41 -13.77 24.97 -50.01
N SER A 42 -13.48 24.52 -51.22
CA SER A 42 -12.25 24.37 -51.99
C SER A 42 -11.52 25.66 -52.36
N VAL A 43 -10.20 25.58 -52.62
CA VAL A 43 -9.47 25.72 -53.92
C VAL A 43 -7.97 25.54 -53.57
N GLY A 44 -7.07 24.80 -54.21
CA GLY A 44 -7.01 23.99 -55.43
C GLY A 44 -5.54 23.94 -55.87
N HIS A 45 -4.93 22.76 -56.05
CA HIS A 45 -4.03 22.45 -57.18
C HIS A 45 -3.59 20.98 -57.19
N VAL A 46 -3.45 20.51 -58.43
CA VAL A 46 -3.29 19.17 -58.98
C VAL A 46 -1.87 18.62 -58.79
N SER A 47 -1.71 17.33 -58.45
CA SER A 47 -1.00 16.35 -59.29
C SER A 47 -1.15 14.91 -58.77
N THR A 48 -1.12 14.01 -59.73
CA THR A 48 -1.44 12.58 -59.80
C THR A 48 -0.40 11.63 -59.19
N SER A 49 -0.81 10.50 -58.59
CA SER A 49 -0.45 9.16 -59.10
C SER A 49 -1.24 8.03 -58.40
N GLN A 50 -1.44 6.95 -59.14
CA GLN A 50 -2.36 5.82 -58.94
C GLN A 50 -1.89 4.75 -57.93
N LYS A 51 -2.89 4.04 -57.37
CA LYS A 51 -3.00 2.59 -57.01
C LYS A 51 -3.70 2.48 -55.64
N SER A 52 -4.67 1.62 -55.35
CA SER A 52 -5.43 0.57 -56.06
C SER A 52 -6.42 -0.02 -55.03
N ASN A 53 -7.50 -0.64 -55.52
CA ASN A 53 -8.33 -1.69 -54.89
C ASN A 53 -9.59 -1.31 -54.08
N ASP A 54 -10.73 -1.67 -54.70
CA ASP A 54 -11.76 -2.57 -54.15
C ASP A 54 -12.03 -2.56 -52.65
N VAL A 55 -13.15 -1.91 -52.25
CA VAL A 55 -14.18 -2.47 -51.34
C VAL A 55 -15.46 -1.65 -51.54
N LEU A 56 -16.30 -2.02 -52.51
CA LEU A 56 -17.59 -1.37 -52.75
C LEU A 56 -18.69 -2.43 -52.92
N SER A 57 -19.04 -3.14 -51.83
CA SER A 57 -20.24 -4.00 -51.84
C SER A 57 -20.92 -4.30 -50.49
N THR A 58 -20.48 -3.73 -49.35
CA THR A 58 -21.08 -4.10 -48.03
C THR A 58 -21.79 -2.99 -47.26
N HIS A 59 -21.89 -1.76 -47.78
CA HIS A 59 -22.51 -0.64 -47.05
C HIS A 59 -23.99 -0.35 -47.35
N ARG A 60 -24.74 -1.30 -47.94
CA ARG A 60 -26.16 -1.12 -48.29
C ARG A 60 -27.17 -1.93 -47.45
N LYS A 61 -26.81 -2.40 -46.25
CA LYS A 61 -27.71 -3.22 -45.40
C LYS A 61 -27.92 -2.80 -43.94
N SER A 62 -27.49 -1.60 -43.49
CA SER A 62 -27.65 -1.22 -42.07
C SER A 62 -28.53 0.01 -41.78
N TYR A 63 -29.31 0.49 -42.75
CA TYR A 63 -30.23 1.63 -42.56
C TYR A 63 -31.72 1.25 -42.46
N ALA A 64 -32.05 -0.03 -42.25
CA ALA A 64 -33.44 -0.53 -42.18
C ALA A 64 -33.89 -1.06 -40.80
N ASN A 65 -33.03 -1.13 -39.78
CA ASN A 65 -33.35 -1.81 -38.50
C ASN A 65 -33.47 -0.92 -37.26
N ILE A 66 -33.62 0.40 -37.40
CA ILE A 66 -33.78 1.32 -36.25
C ILE A 66 -35.23 1.79 -36.03
N ASN A 67 -36.14 1.53 -36.98
CA ASN A 67 -37.56 1.94 -36.89
C ASN A 67 -38.51 0.87 -36.32
N ALA A 68 -38.02 -0.25 -35.78
CA ALA A 68 -38.86 -1.36 -35.34
C ALA A 68 -38.96 -1.58 -33.81
N THR A 69 -38.25 -0.81 -32.98
CA THR A 69 -38.18 -1.07 -31.51
C THR A 69 -38.72 0.09 -30.65
N MET A 70 -39.58 0.94 -31.21
CA MET A 70 -40.36 1.95 -30.45
C MET A 70 -41.87 1.74 -30.64
N LYS A 71 -42.33 0.49 -30.50
CA LYS A 71 -43.77 0.18 -30.55
C LYS A 71 -44.17 -1.03 -29.72
N GLU A 72 -43.59 -1.21 -28.53
CA GLU A 72 -44.06 -2.24 -27.60
C GLU A 72 -43.67 -1.92 -26.16
N THR A 73 -44.46 -1.05 -25.50
CA THR A 73 -44.75 -1.07 -24.05
C THR A 73 -45.70 0.09 -23.73
N LYS A 74 -46.98 -0.11 -24.06
CA LYS A 74 -48.10 0.55 -23.37
C LYS A 74 -48.93 -0.56 -22.71
N THR A 75 -49.53 -0.19 -21.58
CA THR A 75 -50.56 -0.88 -20.79
C THR A 75 -50.11 -1.87 -19.70
N LEU A 76 -50.25 -1.41 -18.45
CA LEU A 76 -50.71 -2.09 -17.21
C LEU A 76 -50.16 -1.22 -16.05
N SER A 77 -50.83 -0.81 -14.99
CA SER A 77 -52.22 -0.80 -14.52
C SER A 77 -52.11 -0.15 -13.13
N LEU A 78 -52.91 0.89 -12.84
CA LEU A 78 -52.93 1.50 -11.49
C LEU A 78 -53.38 0.47 -10.44
N GLY A 79 -52.57 0.29 -9.40
CA GLY A 79 -52.92 -0.44 -8.18
C GLY A 79 -52.73 0.44 -6.97
N PHE A 80 -53.84 0.88 -6.38
CA PHE A 80 -53.93 1.58 -5.11
C PHE A 80 -53.29 0.76 -3.97
N PHE A 81 -52.43 1.38 -3.14
CA PHE A 81 -52.32 0.99 -1.73
C PHE A 81 -52.15 2.20 -0.81
N LYS A 82 -52.87 2.09 0.31
CA LYS A 82 -53.26 3.11 1.28
C LYS A 82 -52.10 3.80 2.01
N ILE A 83 -52.28 5.12 2.14
CA ILE A 83 -51.66 5.96 3.16
C ILE A 83 -52.24 5.58 4.53
N TYR A 84 -51.39 5.29 5.50
CA TYR A 84 -51.73 5.36 6.93
C TYR A 84 -50.93 6.49 7.55
N SER A 85 -51.61 7.59 7.88
CA SER A 85 -51.17 8.53 8.91
C SER A 85 -51.81 8.13 10.23
N LYS A 86 -51.03 8.07 11.31
CA LYS A 86 -51.53 8.42 12.64
C LYS A 86 -50.39 8.95 13.50
N THR A 87 -50.70 10.08 14.11
CA THR A 87 -49.91 10.93 14.98
C THR A 87 -49.87 10.41 16.42
N ASP A 88 -48.91 10.99 17.16
CA ASP A 88 -48.84 11.18 18.61
C ASP A 88 -48.67 9.95 19.51
N ILE A 89 -47.62 9.99 20.37
CA ILE A 89 -47.75 9.96 21.85
C ILE A 89 -46.39 10.24 22.52
N ALA A 90 -46.40 11.33 23.30
CA ALA A 90 -45.81 11.61 24.62
C ALA A 90 -44.41 11.09 25.06
N ILE A 91 -43.64 12.09 25.49
CA ILE A 91 -42.54 12.11 26.47
C ILE A 91 -42.94 11.44 27.80
N PRO A 92 -41.99 10.77 28.48
CA PRO A 92 -41.90 10.84 29.93
C PRO A 92 -40.57 11.44 30.39
N LEU A 93 -40.71 12.50 31.19
CA LEU A 93 -39.71 13.00 32.12
C LEU A 93 -39.50 11.97 33.23
N SER A 94 -38.27 11.56 33.50
CA SER A 94 -37.88 11.15 34.86
C SER A 94 -36.58 11.84 35.26
N ARG A 95 -36.74 12.81 36.16
CA ARG A 95 -35.69 13.32 37.04
C ARG A 95 -35.30 12.22 38.01
N THR A 96 -34.00 11.97 38.18
CA THR A 96 -33.44 11.57 39.47
C THR A 96 -32.15 12.34 39.71
N ASN A 97 -32.18 13.19 40.73
CA ASN A 97 -31.04 13.88 41.30
C ASN A 97 -30.09 12.87 41.96
N ALA A 98 -28.79 13.03 41.77
CA ALA A 98 -27.79 12.65 42.76
C ALA A 98 -26.61 13.65 42.68
N ASN A 99 -26.58 14.56 43.64
CA ASN A 99 -25.41 15.35 44.01
C ASN A 99 -24.31 14.42 44.49
N THR A 100 -23.07 14.51 43.98
CA THR A 100 -21.87 14.44 44.83
C THR A 100 -20.67 15.11 44.19
N GLN A 101 -19.84 15.68 45.04
CA GLN A 101 -18.89 16.76 44.83
C GLN A 101 -17.66 16.38 44.00
N ILE A 102 -17.18 17.38 43.26
CA ILE A 102 -15.88 17.42 42.60
C ILE A 102 -14.83 17.74 43.67
N THR A 103 -13.93 16.80 43.95
CA THR A 103 -12.71 17.03 44.74
C THR A 103 -11.52 17.03 43.78
N THR A 104 -11.05 18.22 43.43
CA THR A 104 -9.78 18.45 42.76
C THR A 104 -8.62 18.24 43.73
N THR A 105 -7.72 17.30 43.43
CA THR A 105 -6.43 17.18 44.10
C THR A 105 -5.30 17.24 43.09
N SER A 106 -4.74 18.43 42.92
CA SER A 106 -3.48 18.65 42.20
C SER A 106 -2.31 18.07 43.02
N ARG A 107 -1.54 17.15 42.46
CA ARG A 107 -0.23 16.76 42.99
C ARG A 107 0.87 17.17 42.01
N LYS A 108 1.57 18.25 42.37
CA LYS A 108 2.93 18.57 41.91
C LYS A 108 3.86 17.41 42.30
N VAL A 109 4.66 16.92 41.36
CA VAL A 109 5.87 16.16 41.67
C VAL A 109 7.06 16.95 41.16
N THR A 110 7.87 17.36 42.12
CA THR A 110 9.08 18.17 42.00
C THR A 110 10.23 17.33 41.41
N GLN A 111 10.92 17.87 40.40
CA GLN A 111 12.24 17.41 39.99
C GLN A 111 13.28 17.79 41.06
N THR A 112 14.07 16.83 41.51
CA THR A 112 15.35 17.08 42.18
C THR A 112 16.44 16.29 41.47
N ALA A 113 17.34 17.04 40.84
CA ALA A 113 18.63 16.55 40.38
C ALA A 113 19.59 16.48 41.57
N SER A 114 20.41 15.44 41.64
CA SER A 114 21.65 15.46 42.42
C SER A 114 22.77 14.74 41.67
N HIS A 115 23.88 15.45 41.55
CA HIS A 115 25.19 14.97 41.13
C HIS A 115 25.77 13.99 42.15
N GLY A 116 26.52 13.01 41.66
CA GLY A 116 27.43 12.19 42.47
C GLY A 116 28.28 11.31 41.56
N GLY A 117 29.50 11.74 41.25
CA GLY A 117 30.49 10.90 40.58
C GLY A 117 31.29 10.08 41.58
N VAL A 118 31.63 8.84 41.24
CA VAL A 118 32.77 8.08 41.80
C VAL A 118 33.34 7.12 40.74
N LYS A 119 34.64 6.89 40.88
CA LYS A 119 35.68 6.31 40.03
C LYS A 119 35.52 4.84 39.59
N ARG A 120 36.29 4.51 38.56
CA ARG A 120 36.72 3.17 38.12
C ARG A 120 37.47 2.41 39.23
N ASP A 121 37.29 1.09 39.26
CA ASP A 121 38.36 0.11 39.51
C ASP A 121 38.00 -1.27 38.94
N ASP A 122 39.04 -1.97 38.49
CA ASP A 122 39.08 -3.21 37.72
C ASP A 122 38.80 -4.51 38.52
N ASN A 123 38.51 -5.57 37.76
CA ASN A 123 38.76 -6.99 38.04
C ASN A 123 37.88 -7.73 39.07
N ARG A 124 37.02 -8.64 38.57
CA ARG A 124 37.05 -10.09 38.91
C ARG A 124 35.94 -10.92 38.25
N THR A 125 36.38 -11.95 37.52
CA THR A 125 35.86 -13.35 37.47
C THR A 125 34.36 -13.62 37.45
N LEU A 126 33.92 -14.25 36.36
CA LEU A 126 32.72 -15.08 36.22
C LEU A 126 32.61 -16.15 37.33
N PRO A 127 31.37 -16.50 37.71
CA PRO A 127 30.98 -17.90 37.62
C PRO A 127 29.62 -18.11 36.92
N ALA A 128 29.43 -19.38 36.59
CA ALA A 128 28.48 -19.97 35.68
C ALA A 128 27.00 -19.96 36.13
N THR A 129 26.16 -20.46 35.21
CA THR A 129 24.76 -20.91 35.34
C THR A 129 23.71 -19.81 35.52
N MET A 130 23.23 -19.27 34.39
CA MET A 130 21.93 -18.60 34.34
C MET A 130 20.90 -19.56 33.76
N VAL A 131 20.06 -20.08 34.66
CA VAL A 131 18.89 -20.89 34.37
C VAL A 131 17.95 -20.08 33.46
N LEU A 132 17.59 -20.65 32.31
CA LEU A 132 16.57 -20.12 31.41
C LEU A 132 15.24 -20.08 32.16
N ASN A 133 14.68 -18.89 32.34
CA ASN A 133 13.35 -18.72 32.94
C ASN A 133 12.29 -18.84 31.81
N PRO A 134 11.46 -19.90 31.78
CA PRO A 134 10.47 -20.11 30.73
C PRO A 134 9.16 -19.44 31.14
N ALA A 135 9.10 -18.12 31.05
CA ALA A 135 7.86 -17.38 31.25
C ALA A 135 7.91 -16.04 30.50
N VAL A 136 7.99 -16.10 29.17
CA VAL A 136 7.56 -14.97 28.33
C VAL A 136 6.05 -15.07 28.26
N THR A 137 5.35 -14.35 29.14
CA THR A 137 3.92 -14.13 28.98
C THR A 137 3.69 -13.34 27.69
N PRO A 138 2.79 -13.78 26.79
CA PRO A 138 2.48 -13.02 25.58
C PRO A 138 2.00 -11.62 25.96
N TYR A 139 2.48 -10.62 25.22
CA TYR A 139 2.02 -9.24 25.34
C TYR A 139 0.49 -9.19 25.20
N VAL A 140 -0.19 -8.78 26.26
CA VAL A 140 -1.63 -8.51 26.26
C VAL A 140 -1.79 -7.01 26.07
N PRO A 141 -2.29 -6.54 24.91
CA PRO A 141 -2.53 -5.11 24.72
C PRO A 141 -3.56 -4.61 25.75
N PRO A 142 -3.44 -3.35 26.22
CA PRO A 142 -4.42 -2.77 27.14
C PRO A 142 -5.82 -2.81 26.50
N LYS A 143 -6.86 -2.95 27.34
CA LYS A 143 -8.25 -2.79 26.88
C LYS A 143 -8.36 -1.44 26.18
N ASN A 144 -8.82 -1.47 24.92
CA ASN A 144 -9.05 -0.29 24.09
C ASN A 144 -9.66 0.82 24.95
N LEU A 145 -8.98 1.97 25.07
CA LEU A 145 -9.67 3.20 25.40
C LEU A 145 -10.77 3.33 24.34
N GLU A 146 -12.03 3.36 24.78
CA GLU A 146 -13.15 3.69 23.91
C GLU A 146 -12.84 5.05 23.28
N PHE A 147 -12.41 5.04 22.02
CA PHE A 147 -12.48 6.23 21.20
C PHE A 147 -13.96 6.52 21.07
N SER A 148 -14.37 7.68 21.59
CA SER A 148 -15.72 8.21 21.50
C SER A 148 -16.25 7.95 20.10
N ASP A 149 -17.39 7.29 20.05
CA ASP A 149 -18.20 7.01 18.87
C ASP A 149 -18.10 8.15 17.84
N ASP A 150 -17.32 7.94 16.77
CA ASP A 150 -17.29 8.82 15.60
C ASP A 150 -18.61 8.61 14.84
N SER A 151 -19.69 9.09 15.44
CA SER A 151 -20.94 9.31 14.73
C SER A 151 -20.60 10.17 13.52
N PRO A 152 -20.84 9.70 12.28
CA PRO A 152 -20.50 10.49 11.11
C PRO A 152 -21.28 11.79 11.20
N ILE A 153 -20.58 12.93 11.35
CA ILE A 153 -21.17 14.23 11.11
C ILE A 153 -21.39 14.31 9.60
N ILE A 154 -22.49 13.71 9.13
CA ILE A 154 -23.04 13.98 7.81
C ILE A 154 -23.59 15.40 7.89
N SER A 155 -22.71 16.39 7.80
CA SER A 155 -23.16 17.72 7.41
C SER A 155 -23.61 17.57 5.96
N THR A 156 -24.92 17.55 5.75
CA THR A 156 -25.47 17.65 4.41
C THR A 156 -25.07 19.03 3.88
N PHE A 157 -23.97 19.09 3.11
CA PHE A 157 -23.59 20.29 2.37
C PHE A 157 -24.70 20.60 1.37
N LYS A 158 -25.64 21.47 1.75
CA LYS A 158 -26.54 22.10 0.80
C LYS A 158 -25.72 23.09 0.00
N LEU A 159 -25.35 22.72 -1.23
CA LEU A 159 -24.92 23.67 -2.26
C LEU A 159 -26.01 24.73 -2.41
N GLN A 160 -25.82 25.91 -1.82
CA GLN A 160 -26.59 27.07 -2.21
C GLN A 160 -26.14 27.46 -3.61
N ALA A 161 -26.92 27.08 -4.62
CA ALA A 161 -26.77 27.59 -5.96
C ALA A 161 -27.12 29.09 -5.96
N GLY A 162 -26.12 29.94 -5.71
CA GLY A 162 -26.22 31.35 -6.03
C GLY A 162 -26.38 31.51 -7.54
N LYS A 163 -27.42 32.22 -7.97
CA LYS A 163 -27.56 32.69 -9.37
C LYS A 163 -26.39 33.60 -9.71
N ALA A 164 -25.34 33.08 -10.33
CA ALA A 164 -24.30 33.89 -10.93
C ALA A 164 -24.76 34.32 -12.33
N THR A 165 -24.92 35.63 -12.51
CA THR A 165 -24.92 36.24 -13.85
C THR A 165 -23.46 36.49 -14.22
N ASN A 166 -23.08 36.04 -15.42
CA ASN A 166 -21.74 36.06 -16.03
C ASN A 166 -20.75 34.97 -15.55
N ALA A 167 -20.35 34.12 -16.51
CA ALA A 167 -19.48 32.96 -16.34
C ALA A 167 -17.97 33.29 -16.18
N SER A 168 -17.59 34.57 -16.20
CA SER A 168 -16.19 35.01 -16.13
C SER A 168 -15.68 35.32 -14.72
N ASP A 169 -16.53 35.24 -13.68
CA ASP A 169 -16.15 35.57 -12.30
C ASP A 169 -16.49 34.46 -11.29
N MET A 170 -16.64 33.23 -11.78
CA MET A 170 -16.89 32.08 -10.94
C MET A 170 -15.58 31.58 -10.33
N SER A 171 -15.02 32.38 -9.40
CA SER A 171 -14.10 31.82 -8.41
C SER A 171 -14.89 30.79 -7.62
N ILE A 172 -14.62 29.51 -7.85
CA ILE A 172 -15.10 28.45 -6.96
C ILE A 172 -14.37 28.68 -5.64
N LYS A 173 -14.94 29.51 -4.76
CA LYS A 173 -14.54 29.56 -3.36
C LYS A 173 -14.84 28.18 -2.79
N SER A 174 -13.84 27.30 -2.78
CA SER A 174 -13.96 26.03 -2.07
C SER A 174 -14.33 26.36 -0.63
N ALA A 175 -15.38 25.74 -0.11
CA ALA A 175 -15.86 26.01 1.25
C ALA A 175 -14.79 25.68 2.32
N CYS A 176 -13.75 24.90 1.95
CA CYS A 176 -12.50 24.74 2.67
C CYS A 176 -11.33 25.10 1.72
N PRO A 177 -10.63 26.23 1.91
CA PRO A 177 -9.36 26.45 1.24
C PRO A 177 -8.33 25.46 1.79
N PHE A 178 -7.57 24.81 0.91
CA PHE A 178 -6.46 23.95 1.35
C PHE A 178 -5.44 24.82 2.12
N PRO A 179 -5.02 24.40 3.33
CA PRO A 179 -4.05 25.16 4.10
C PRO A 179 -2.72 25.18 3.35
N LYS A 180 -2.20 26.38 3.07
CA LYS A 180 -0.82 26.54 2.59
C LYS A 180 0.09 26.58 3.81
N LEU A 181 0.73 25.46 4.09
CA LEU A 181 1.65 25.31 5.22
C LEU A 181 3.08 25.58 4.76
N GLU A 182 3.86 26.28 5.58
CA GLU A 182 5.27 26.52 5.30
C GLU A 182 6.10 25.25 5.57
N LEU A 183 6.96 24.89 4.62
CA LEU A 183 7.80 23.69 4.74
C LEU A 183 8.73 23.75 5.97
N ASN A 184 9.30 24.93 6.23
CA ASN A 184 10.28 25.17 7.28
C ASN A 184 9.73 26.05 8.41
N ASP A 185 8.43 25.91 8.73
CA ASP A 185 7.82 26.62 9.84
C ASP A 185 8.64 26.42 11.14
N PRO A 186 9.09 27.49 11.82
CA PRO A 186 9.91 27.39 13.02
C PRO A 186 9.31 26.52 14.13
N ALA A 187 7.97 26.47 14.24
CA ALA A 187 7.28 25.66 15.24
C ALA A 187 7.44 24.15 14.99
N ILE A 188 7.68 23.74 13.75
CA ILE A 188 7.95 22.34 13.38
C ILE A 188 9.45 22.06 13.34
N MET A 189 10.24 23.00 12.81
CA MET A 189 11.68 22.79 12.61
C MET A 189 12.46 22.57 13.90
N GLN A 190 11.95 23.02 15.05
CA GLN A 190 12.54 22.68 16.37
C GLN A 190 12.53 21.18 16.70
N PHE A 191 11.64 20.39 16.06
CA PHE A 191 11.54 18.93 16.23
C PHE A 191 12.25 18.14 15.12
N TYR A 192 12.73 18.83 14.08
CA TYR A 192 13.41 18.18 12.97
C TYR A 192 14.82 17.76 13.38
N VAL A 193 15.11 16.48 13.21
CA VAL A 193 16.42 15.88 13.46
C VAL A 193 16.83 15.11 12.21
N LYS A 194 18.01 15.44 11.67
CA LYS A 194 18.64 14.62 10.64
C LYS A 194 19.49 13.56 11.32
N HIS A 195 19.16 12.29 11.10
CA HIS A 195 19.96 11.20 11.60
C HIS A 195 21.02 10.76 10.59
N SER A 196 22.14 10.24 11.09
CA SER A 196 23.15 9.58 10.26
C SER A 196 22.64 8.24 9.72
N LYS A 197 23.19 7.80 8.59
CA LYS A 197 22.88 6.50 7.99
C LYS A 197 23.01 5.34 9.01
N VAL A 198 22.18 4.32 8.83
CA VAL A 198 22.26 3.08 9.61
C VAL A 198 23.61 2.40 9.34
N VAL A 199 24.33 2.04 10.39
CA VAL A 199 25.56 1.24 10.32
C VAL A 199 25.29 -0.11 10.98
N CYS A 200 25.43 -1.17 10.19
CA CYS A 200 25.21 -2.55 10.63
C CYS A 200 26.53 -3.28 10.88
N ASP A 201 26.46 -4.60 11.07
CA ASP A 201 27.65 -5.41 11.35
C ASP A 201 28.72 -5.25 10.26
N TRP A 202 29.97 -5.12 10.71
CA TRP A 202 31.13 -4.92 9.83
C TRP A 202 31.47 -6.17 9.01
N GLU A 203 31.10 -7.35 9.52
CA GLU A 203 31.25 -8.60 8.80
C GLU A 203 30.08 -8.79 7.84
N GLU A 204 30.37 -8.83 6.54
CA GLU A 204 29.37 -9.10 5.51
C GLU A 204 28.69 -10.46 5.71
N ASP A 205 27.41 -10.51 5.34
CA ASP A 205 26.66 -11.75 5.32
C ASP A 205 27.35 -12.83 4.47
N TRP A 206 27.44 -14.05 5.00
CA TRP A 206 28.13 -15.13 4.32
C TRP A 206 27.40 -15.64 3.08
N VAL A 207 26.10 -15.38 3.00
CA VAL A 207 25.23 -15.90 1.96
C VAL A 207 24.28 -14.82 1.47
N THR A 208 23.67 -15.08 0.32
CA THR A 208 22.65 -14.22 -0.26
C THR A 208 21.61 -15.04 -1.02
N LEU A 209 20.35 -14.60 -1.00
CA LEU A 209 19.22 -15.25 -1.67
C LEU A 209 18.69 -14.41 -2.83
N ARG A 210 19.57 -13.95 -3.72
CA ARG A 210 19.19 -13.02 -4.78
C ARG A 210 18.74 -13.72 -6.05
N GLN A 211 17.69 -13.19 -6.68
CA GLN A 211 17.14 -13.67 -7.95
C GLN A 211 16.68 -15.14 -7.89
N GLY A 212 16.15 -15.56 -6.74
CA GLY A 212 15.67 -16.93 -6.52
C GLY A 212 16.76 -17.99 -6.43
N VAL A 213 17.99 -17.60 -6.10
CA VAL A 213 19.14 -18.52 -6.01
C VAL A 213 19.95 -18.27 -4.74
N PHE A 214 20.23 -19.34 -4.00
CA PHE A 214 21.16 -19.34 -2.88
C PHE A 214 22.60 -19.22 -3.37
N ARG A 215 23.34 -18.25 -2.83
CA ARG A 215 24.77 -18.10 -3.09
C ARG A 215 25.57 -17.85 -1.82
N ILE A 216 26.78 -18.41 -1.77
CA ILE A 216 27.79 -18.04 -0.77
C ILE A 216 28.55 -16.84 -1.31
N THR A 217 28.73 -15.80 -0.49
CA THR A 217 29.36 -14.55 -0.92
C THR A 217 30.86 -14.74 -1.19
N GLY A 218 31.38 -14.00 -2.16
CA GLY A 218 32.81 -14.03 -2.49
C GLY A 218 33.69 -13.63 -1.30
N THR A 219 33.20 -12.70 -0.46
CA THR A 219 33.87 -12.27 0.77
C THR A 219 34.01 -13.43 1.76
N ALA A 220 32.94 -14.20 1.98
CA ALA A 220 32.99 -15.37 2.85
C ALA A 220 33.91 -16.47 2.32
N LEU A 221 33.85 -16.77 1.01
CA LEU A 221 34.73 -17.77 0.37
C LEU A 221 36.22 -17.40 0.44
N LYS A 222 36.56 -16.10 0.51
CA LYS A 222 37.94 -15.64 0.70
C LYS A 222 38.40 -15.79 2.15
N LYS A 223 37.49 -15.65 3.11
CA LYS A 223 37.79 -15.63 4.55
C LYS A 223 37.74 -17.02 5.18
N TYR A 224 36.86 -17.89 4.69
CA TYR A 224 36.57 -19.20 5.27
C TYR A 224 36.66 -20.31 4.22
N SER A 225 37.30 -21.42 4.59
CA SER A 225 37.40 -22.63 3.76
C SER A 225 36.24 -23.61 4.02
N ASN A 226 35.79 -24.30 2.97
CA ASN A 226 34.75 -25.35 3.00
C ASN A 226 33.48 -24.98 3.78
N ILE A 227 32.88 -23.83 3.44
CA ILE A 227 31.60 -23.40 4.02
C ILE A 227 30.49 -24.38 3.61
N THR A 228 29.82 -24.95 4.60
CA THR A 228 28.63 -25.81 4.43
C THR A 228 27.43 -25.14 5.08
N CYS A 229 26.32 -25.03 4.36
CA CYS A 229 25.13 -24.32 4.84
C CYS A 229 23.87 -25.18 4.79
N ASP A 230 23.04 -25.01 5.82
CA ASP A 230 21.68 -25.53 5.90
C ASP A 230 20.68 -24.37 5.80
N LEU A 231 19.62 -24.57 5.01
CA LEU A 231 18.54 -23.61 4.81
C LEU A 231 17.27 -24.12 5.48
N TYR A 232 16.76 -23.37 6.44
CA TYR A 232 15.53 -23.65 7.18
C TYR A 232 14.42 -22.75 6.61
N PRO A 233 13.52 -23.28 5.77
CA PRO A 233 12.46 -22.46 5.21
C PRO A 233 11.53 -21.94 6.31
N LEU A 234 11.11 -20.69 6.20
CA LEU A 234 10.12 -20.10 7.11
C LEU A 234 8.75 -20.26 6.47
N VAL A 235 7.84 -20.92 7.17
CA VAL A 235 6.49 -21.21 6.67
C VAL A 235 5.43 -20.65 7.61
N LYS A 236 4.39 -20.06 7.02
CA LYS A 236 3.22 -19.55 7.72
C LYS A 236 2.45 -20.70 8.38
N GLU A 237 2.33 -20.66 9.70
CA GLU A 237 1.40 -21.51 10.46
C GLU A 237 0.05 -20.78 10.63
N SER A 238 0.11 -19.48 10.91
CA SER A 238 -1.03 -18.55 10.94
C SER A 238 -0.56 -17.14 10.61
N ASP A 239 -1.46 -16.16 10.50
CA ASP A 239 -1.05 -14.75 10.28
C ASP A 239 -0.25 -14.13 11.44
N PHE A 240 -0.18 -14.85 12.57
CA PHE A 240 0.47 -14.44 13.80
C PHE A 240 1.63 -15.35 14.20
N LYS A 241 1.92 -16.39 13.40
CA LYS A 241 3.01 -17.32 13.68
C LYS A 241 3.60 -17.93 12.43
N VAL A 242 4.93 -17.90 12.38
CA VAL A 242 5.78 -18.61 11.41
C VAL A 242 6.60 -19.68 12.12
N VAL A 243 6.89 -20.76 11.42
CA VAL A 243 7.70 -21.87 11.93
C VAL A 243 8.79 -22.24 10.93
N GLU A 244 9.86 -22.85 11.43
CA GLU A 244 10.92 -23.43 10.60
C GLU A 244 10.45 -24.80 10.07
N ALA A 245 10.45 -24.97 8.75
CA ALA A 245 10.18 -26.24 8.10
C ALA A 245 11.44 -27.14 8.06
N GLU A 246 11.29 -28.36 7.54
CA GLU A 246 12.40 -29.29 7.36
C GLU A 246 13.56 -28.64 6.57
N PRO A 247 14.79 -28.67 7.11
CA PRO A 247 15.90 -27.98 6.49
C PRO A 247 16.41 -28.68 5.24
N LEU A 248 16.79 -27.87 4.26
CA LEU A 248 17.67 -28.30 3.18
C LEU A 248 19.08 -28.39 3.72
N LYS A 249 19.61 -29.61 3.76
CA LYS A 249 20.96 -29.88 4.28
C LYS A 249 22.03 -29.72 3.21
N ASN A 250 23.18 -29.17 3.59
CA ASN A 250 24.38 -29.07 2.75
C ASN A 250 24.10 -28.43 1.37
N VAL A 251 23.38 -27.29 1.38
CA VAL A 251 22.94 -26.61 0.16
C VAL A 251 24.13 -26.13 -0.65
N LYS A 252 24.17 -26.51 -1.93
CA LYS A 252 25.24 -26.12 -2.85
C LYS A 252 25.07 -24.68 -3.30
N ASN A 253 26.18 -23.97 -3.48
CA ASN A 253 26.20 -22.65 -4.10
C ASN A 253 25.53 -22.71 -5.49
N GLY A 254 24.58 -21.80 -5.77
CA GLY A 254 23.80 -21.79 -7.01
C GLY A 254 22.48 -22.58 -6.97
N THR A 255 22.09 -23.14 -5.81
CA THR A 255 20.83 -23.86 -5.66
C THR A 255 19.62 -22.91 -5.75
N ARG A 256 18.59 -23.29 -6.50
CA ARG A 256 17.32 -22.54 -6.57
C ARG A 256 16.56 -22.66 -5.24
N ILE A 257 15.96 -21.55 -4.80
CA ILE A 257 15.11 -21.54 -3.61
C ILE A 257 13.63 -21.70 -3.97
N PHE A 258 12.88 -22.33 -3.06
CA PHE A 258 11.46 -22.65 -3.21
C PHE A 258 10.56 -22.05 -2.12
N HIS A 259 11.15 -21.35 -1.15
CA HIS A 259 10.45 -20.44 -0.24
C HIS A 259 11.04 -19.04 -0.38
N ASP A 260 10.31 -18.04 0.07
CA ASP A 260 10.81 -16.66 0.01
C ASP A 260 11.80 -16.39 1.15
N PHE A 261 11.56 -16.99 2.32
CA PHE A 261 12.31 -16.67 3.52
C PHE A 261 12.96 -17.90 4.11
N TYR A 262 14.23 -17.75 4.50
CA TYR A 262 14.98 -18.79 5.17
C TYR A 262 15.74 -18.23 6.35
N LYS A 263 15.81 -19.02 7.41
CA LYS A 263 16.91 -18.93 8.35
C LYS A 263 18.04 -19.80 7.81
N VAL A 264 19.24 -19.23 7.72
CA VAL A 264 20.42 -19.92 7.20
C VAL A 264 21.40 -20.16 8.34
N SER A 265 21.95 -21.36 8.40
CA SER A 265 23.03 -21.72 9.32
C SER A 265 24.19 -22.30 8.53
N CYS A 266 25.38 -21.73 8.63
CA CYS A 266 26.58 -22.24 7.98
C CYS A 266 27.68 -22.56 9.00
N LEU A 267 28.50 -23.54 8.64
CA LEU A 267 29.71 -23.93 9.35
C LEU A 267 30.87 -23.95 8.34
N ALA A 268 31.97 -23.31 8.70
CA ALA A 268 33.22 -23.39 7.95
C ALA A 268 34.24 -24.30 8.65
N ASP A 269 35.25 -24.71 7.90
CA ASP A 269 36.44 -25.32 8.48
C ASP A 269 37.07 -24.36 9.52
N GLY A 270 37.56 -24.92 10.61
CA GLY A 270 38.03 -24.14 11.77
C GLY A 270 36.92 -23.77 12.77
N GLY A 271 35.67 -24.18 12.52
CA GLY A 271 34.58 -24.09 13.50
C GLY A 271 33.85 -22.74 13.53
N ALA A 272 34.17 -21.81 12.62
CA ALA A 272 33.43 -20.56 12.48
C ALA A 272 31.99 -20.83 12.04
N LYS A 273 31.04 -20.14 12.66
CA LYS A 273 29.61 -20.33 12.45
C LYS A 273 28.97 -19.03 11.98
N TYR A 274 27.99 -19.17 11.08
CA TYR A 274 27.15 -18.09 10.63
C TYR A 274 25.69 -18.47 10.79
N ARG A 275 24.87 -17.54 11.30
CA ARG A 275 23.43 -17.72 11.41
C ARG A 275 22.74 -16.37 11.19
N ASN A 276 21.88 -16.31 10.17
CA ASN A 276 21.08 -15.12 9.88
C ASN A 276 19.80 -15.49 9.11
N TRP A 277 18.87 -14.55 9.00
CA TRP A 277 17.66 -14.67 8.20
C TRP A 277 17.82 -13.93 6.88
N HIS A 278 17.36 -14.55 5.80
CA HIS A 278 17.47 -14.03 4.46
C HIS A 278 16.12 -14.01 3.77
N ALA A 279 15.84 -12.90 3.11
CA ALA A 279 14.74 -12.75 2.18
C ALA A 279 15.24 -12.93 0.75
N GLY A 280 14.51 -13.72 -0.01
CA GLY A 280 14.64 -13.91 -1.45
C GLY A 280 13.27 -14.20 -2.04
N VAL A 281 13.16 -14.28 -3.35
CA VAL A 281 11.89 -14.57 -4.02
C VAL A 281 11.96 -15.96 -4.61
N ARG A 282 11.07 -16.87 -4.19
CA ARG A 282 11.04 -18.22 -4.75
C ARG A 282 10.69 -18.19 -6.23
N GLN A 283 11.25 -19.12 -6.99
CA GLN A 283 10.81 -19.38 -8.36
C GLN A 283 9.66 -20.38 -8.32
N ASP A 284 8.43 -19.89 -8.54
CA ASP A 284 7.22 -20.71 -8.49
C ASP A 284 6.71 -21.01 -9.91
N ASP A 285 6.81 -22.26 -10.33
CA ASP A 285 6.39 -22.69 -11.67
C ASP A 285 4.90 -22.49 -11.93
N LEU A 286 4.04 -22.55 -10.90
CA LEU A 286 2.60 -22.35 -11.06
C LEU A 286 2.29 -20.88 -11.36
N ILE A 287 3.00 -19.96 -10.68
CA ILE A 287 2.91 -18.52 -10.96
C ILE A 287 3.45 -18.22 -12.37
N HIS A 288 4.58 -18.82 -12.76
CA HIS A 288 5.14 -18.65 -14.10
C HIS A 288 4.24 -19.24 -15.21
N LYS A 289 3.49 -20.30 -14.93
CA LYS A 289 2.55 -20.88 -15.90
C LYS A 289 1.25 -20.10 -16.00
N ARG A 290 0.90 -19.28 -15.00
CA ARG A 290 -0.30 -18.45 -15.03
C ARG A 290 -0.23 -17.46 -16.18
N GLN A 291 -1.25 -17.50 -17.04
CA GLN A 291 -1.39 -16.63 -18.18
C GLN A 291 -2.25 -15.43 -17.79
N ALA A 292 -1.73 -14.24 -18.06
CA ALA A 292 -2.46 -13.03 -17.76
C ALA A 292 -3.52 -12.80 -18.83
N ARG A 293 -4.77 -12.54 -18.41
CA ARG A 293 -5.90 -12.30 -19.31
C ARG A 293 -5.61 -11.05 -20.15
N ASN A 294 -5.56 -11.19 -21.47
CA ASN A 294 -5.50 -10.04 -22.36
C ASN A 294 -6.90 -9.43 -22.41
N ALA A 295 -7.17 -8.48 -21.51
CA ALA A 295 -8.39 -7.68 -21.59
C ALA A 295 -8.34 -6.88 -22.89
N THR A 296 -9.39 -7.00 -23.71
CA THR A 296 -9.48 -6.36 -25.04
C THR A 296 -9.29 -4.83 -25.01
N ASN A 297 -9.42 -4.19 -23.83
CA ASN A 297 -9.23 -2.76 -23.59
C ASN A 297 -8.36 -2.42 -22.35
N GLY A 298 -7.59 -3.37 -21.80
CA GLY A 298 -6.75 -3.13 -20.63
C GLY A 298 -5.40 -2.49 -21.00
N LEU A 299 -4.88 -1.60 -20.15
CA LEU A 299 -3.55 -0.98 -20.36
C LEU A 299 -2.39 -1.99 -20.25
N ASN A 300 -2.63 -3.16 -19.64
CA ASN A 300 -1.64 -4.23 -19.45
C ASN A 300 -0.35 -3.77 -18.74
N LEU A 301 -0.47 -2.82 -17.81
CA LEU A 301 0.63 -2.29 -17.01
C LEU A 301 0.84 -3.12 -15.75
N ASP A 302 2.08 -3.15 -15.27
CA ASP A 302 2.39 -3.46 -13.88
C ASP A 302 1.82 -2.36 -12.97
N VAL A 303 1.43 -2.72 -11.76
CA VAL A 303 1.00 -1.77 -10.72
C VAL A 303 1.93 -1.96 -9.53
N ILE A 304 2.75 -0.96 -9.25
CA ILE A 304 3.74 -0.98 -8.18
C ILE A 304 3.36 0.16 -7.23
N ILE A 305 3.05 -0.19 -5.99
CA ILE A 305 2.64 0.76 -4.95
C ILE A 305 3.67 0.67 -3.83
N PHE A 306 4.35 1.79 -3.56
CA PHE A 306 5.31 1.91 -2.46
C PHE A 306 4.85 2.99 -1.48
N GLY A 307 4.29 2.55 -0.35
CA GLY A 307 3.80 3.44 0.69
C GLY A 307 4.78 3.59 1.85
N LEU A 308 4.70 4.76 2.50
CA LEU A 308 5.39 5.05 3.75
C LEU A 308 4.34 5.37 4.82
N ASP A 309 4.44 4.72 5.97
CA ASP A 309 3.49 4.89 7.06
C ASP A 309 3.67 6.22 7.78
N SER A 310 2.58 6.85 8.23
CA SER A 310 2.61 8.10 8.99
C SER A 310 3.43 9.23 8.32
N VAL A 311 3.43 9.32 6.98
CA VAL A 311 4.15 10.37 6.24
C VAL A 311 3.18 11.37 5.62
N SER A 312 3.24 12.62 6.06
CA SER A 312 2.51 13.73 5.44
C SER A 312 3.23 14.28 4.21
N LEU A 313 2.53 15.07 3.37
CA LEU A 313 3.14 15.79 2.26
C LEU A 313 4.37 16.59 2.70
N LEU A 314 4.28 17.36 3.79
CA LEU A 314 5.42 18.15 4.28
C LEU A 314 6.56 17.27 4.81
N ALA A 315 6.26 16.12 5.39
CA ALA A 315 7.27 15.16 5.82
C ALA A 315 8.01 14.55 4.61
N TRP A 316 7.29 14.19 3.55
CA TRP A 316 7.86 13.76 2.27
C TRP A 316 8.80 14.82 1.69
N LEU A 317 8.35 16.09 1.62
CA LEU A 317 9.17 17.21 1.16
C LEU A 317 10.44 17.43 2.00
N ARG A 318 10.36 17.23 3.32
CA ARG A 318 11.44 17.56 4.26
C ARG A 318 12.45 16.42 4.46
N HIS A 319 11.99 15.18 4.59
CA HIS A 319 12.82 14.05 5.01
C HIS A 319 13.36 13.22 3.84
N LEU A 320 12.74 13.29 2.66
CA LEU A 320 13.11 12.51 1.48
C LEU A 320 13.36 13.37 0.22
N PRO A 321 14.10 14.50 0.32
CA PRO A 321 14.26 15.43 -0.81
C PRO A 321 14.94 14.80 -2.02
N LEU A 322 15.93 13.92 -1.84
CA LEU A 322 16.66 13.31 -2.95
C LEU A 322 15.78 12.33 -3.72
N THR A 323 15.05 11.49 -2.98
CA THR A 323 14.07 10.55 -3.54
C THR A 323 12.98 11.30 -4.28
N ARG A 324 12.43 12.35 -3.67
CA ARG A 324 11.39 13.18 -4.28
C ARG A 324 11.85 13.82 -5.56
N ASP A 325 13.01 14.47 -5.56
CA ASP A 325 13.51 15.17 -6.73
C ASP A 325 13.70 14.20 -7.90
N TYR A 326 14.18 12.99 -7.63
CA TYR A 326 14.25 11.95 -8.65
C TYR A 326 12.86 11.52 -9.15
N PHE A 327 11.91 11.28 -8.24
CA PHE A 327 10.56 10.89 -8.61
C PHE A 327 9.87 11.95 -9.49
N VAL A 328 9.91 13.22 -9.08
CA VAL A 328 9.22 14.30 -9.80
C VAL A 328 9.97 14.69 -11.09
N GLN A 329 11.29 14.89 -11.02
CA GLN A 329 12.05 15.49 -12.12
C GLN A 329 12.57 14.47 -13.13
N VAL A 330 12.82 13.23 -12.71
CA VAL A 330 13.38 12.18 -13.59
C VAL A 330 12.32 11.18 -14.01
N LEU A 331 11.47 10.72 -13.09
CA LEU A 331 10.37 9.80 -13.41
C LEU A 331 9.11 10.51 -13.92
N ASN A 332 9.10 11.86 -13.95
CA ASN A 332 7.93 12.68 -14.27
C ASN A 332 6.71 12.39 -13.36
N GLY A 333 6.98 12.06 -12.11
CA GLY A 333 5.97 11.80 -11.09
C GLY A 333 5.10 13.03 -10.83
N ILE A 334 3.82 12.79 -10.51
CA ILE A 334 2.84 13.83 -10.21
C ILE A 334 2.58 13.82 -8.72
N GLU A 335 2.76 14.97 -8.07
CA GLU A 335 2.37 15.15 -6.68
C GLU A 335 0.90 15.59 -6.61
N MET A 336 0.07 14.75 -5.99
CA MET A 336 -1.33 15.05 -5.76
C MET A 336 -1.50 15.81 -4.44
N GLU A 337 -1.20 17.10 -4.41
CA GLU A 337 -1.21 17.93 -3.19
C GLU A 337 -2.57 17.97 -2.46
N GLY A 338 -3.67 17.69 -3.16
CA GLY A 338 -5.02 17.61 -2.60
C GLY A 338 -5.47 16.20 -2.19
N TYR A 339 -4.64 15.17 -2.40
CA TYR A 339 -4.95 13.80 -1.99
C TYR A 339 -4.96 13.70 -0.46
N ASN A 340 -5.98 13.05 0.09
CA ASN A 340 -6.16 12.90 1.53
C ASN A 340 -6.50 11.46 1.88
N ILE A 341 -6.11 11.05 3.08
CA ILE A 341 -6.48 9.77 3.65
C ILE A 341 -7.97 9.74 4.04
N LEU A 342 -8.51 8.54 4.17
CA LEU A 342 -9.82 8.30 4.76
C LEU A 342 -9.64 7.67 6.14
N GLY A 343 -10.20 8.31 7.18
CA GLY A 343 -10.03 7.87 8.57
C GLY A 343 -8.65 8.22 9.16
N ASP A 344 -8.48 7.93 10.45
CA ASP A 344 -7.36 8.40 11.27
C ASP A 344 -6.21 7.38 11.39
N GLY A 345 -6.46 6.11 11.03
CA GLY A 345 -5.47 5.03 11.14
C GLY A 345 -5.12 4.39 9.80
N THR A 346 -3.97 3.72 9.75
CA THR A 346 -3.51 2.93 8.60
C THR A 346 -4.56 1.95 8.07
N PRO A 347 -5.30 1.19 8.91
CA PRO A 347 -6.37 0.32 8.42
C PRO A 347 -7.49 1.11 7.73
N SER A 348 -7.89 2.24 8.29
CA SER A 348 -8.96 3.08 7.74
C SER A 348 -8.56 3.74 6.43
N ALA A 349 -7.27 4.07 6.28
CA ALA A 349 -6.73 4.68 5.06
C ALA A 349 -6.53 3.64 3.95
N LEU A 350 -5.98 2.46 4.27
CA LEU A 350 -5.67 1.43 3.28
C LEU A 350 -6.87 0.58 2.87
N THR A 351 -7.83 0.34 3.77
CA THR A 351 -9.05 -0.43 3.43
C THR A 351 -9.80 0.13 2.22
N PRO A 352 -10.18 1.42 2.15
CA PRO A 352 -10.86 1.97 0.98
C PRO A 352 -9.99 2.02 -0.26
N LEU A 353 -8.68 2.23 -0.12
CA LEU A 353 -7.75 2.15 -1.24
C LEU A 353 -7.74 0.76 -1.89
N LEU A 354 -7.86 -0.29 -1.07
CA LEU A 354 -7.67 -1.68 -1.49
C LEU A 354 -8.97 -2.45 -1.72
N THR A 355 -10.11 -1.92 -1.27
CA THR A 355 -11.43 -2.56 -1.40
C THR A 355 -12.47 -1.68 -2.08
N GLY A 356 -12.28 -0.36 -2.08
CA GLY A 356 -13.30 0.61 -2.47
C GLY A 356 -14.39 0.86 -1.41
N TYR A 357 -14.25 0.32 -0.19
CA TYR A 357 -15.21 0.44 0.92
C TYR A 357 -14.53 0.95 2.19
N ARG A 358 -15.28 1.66 3.05
CA ARG A 358 -14.85 1.97 4.41
C ARG A 358 -14.93 0.73 5.30
N GLU A 359 -14.18 0.73 6.41
CA GLU A 359 -14.16 -0.40 7.34
C GLU A 359 -15.55 -0.77 7.90
N ASP A 360 -16.41 0.22 8.15
CA ASP A 360 -17.77 0.04 8.68
C ASP A 360 -18.78 -0.45 7.64
N GLU A 361 -18.42 -0.44 6.35
CA GLU A 361 -19.21 -1.02 5.27
C GLU A 361 -18.89 -2.51 5.03
N LEU A 362 -17.82 -3.01 5.68
CA LEU A 362 -17.34 -4.37 5.55
C LEU A 362 -17.75 -5.23 6.76
N PRO A 363 -17.72 -6.57 6.63
CA PRO A 363 -17.97 -7.45 7.78
C PRO A 363 -17.07 -7.12 8.96
N GLU A 364 -17.63 -7.21 10.18
CA GLU A 364 -16.88 -6.98 11.41
C GLU A 364 -15.63 -7.89 11.46
N ALA A 365 -14.47 -7.30 11.66
CA ALA A 365 -13.19 -7.99 11.69
C ALA A 365 -12.30 -7.56 12.87
N ARG A 366 -12.77 -6.63 13.71
CA ARG A 366 -12.01 -6.11 14.84
C ARG A 366 -11.86 -7.17 15.93
N ARG A 367 -10.68 -7.23 16.52
CA ARG A 367 -10.38 -8.12 17.66
C ARG A 367 -11.29 -7.80 18.83
N GLY A 368 -11.85 -8.85 19.44
CA GLY A 368 -12.68 -8.74 20.63
C GLY A 368 -14.14 -8.34 20.37
N TYR A 369 -14.55 -8.15 19.11
CA TYR A 369 -15.94 -7.86 18.77
C TYR A 369 -16.74 -9.16 18.50
N PRO A 370 -17.98 -9.28 19.01
CA PRO A 370 -18.82 -10.45 18.76
C PRO A 370 -19.08 -10.68 17.27
N GLY A 371 -18.90 -11.93 16.82
CA GLY A 371 -19.13 -12.30 15.42
C GLY A 371 -18.06 -11.83 14.43
N ALA A 372 -16.96 -11.24 14.92
CA ALA A 372 -15.86 -10.81 14.08
C ALA A 372 -15.21 -11.98 13.33
N LYS A 373 -14.81 -11.74 12.08
CA LYS A 373 -14.13 -12.73 11.23
C LYS A 373 -12.78 -12.21 10.72
N PRO A 374 -11.85 -13.10 10.35
CA PRO A 374 -10.69 -12.74 9.54
C PRO A 374 -11.08 -11.97 8.28
N VAL A 375 -10.20 -11.12 7.79
CA VAL A 375 -10.49 -10.20 6.67
C VAL A 375 -10.45 -10.87 5.29
N ASP A 376 -10.35 -12.21 5.25
CA ASP A 376 -10.32 -13.00 4.02
C ASP A 376 -11.51 -12.70 3.09
N ASP A 377 -12.69 -12.38 3.63
CA ASP A 377 -13.92 -12.19 2.84
C ASP A 377 -14.05 -10.80 2.21
N PHE A 378 -13.14 -9.86 2.50
CA PHE A 378 -13.23 -8.51 1.95
C PHE A 378 -12.94 -8.50 0.43
N PRO A 379 -13.49 -7.54 -0.34
CA PRO A 379 -13.35 -7.47 -1.78
C PRO A 379 -12.00 -6.83 -2.17
N TRP A 380 -10.92 -7.49 -1.78
CA TRP A 380 -9.57 -7.00 -1.99
C TRP A 380 -9.17 -6.95 -3.47
N ILE A 381 -8.64 -5.81 -3.91
CA ILE A 381 -8.27 -5.56 -5.31
C ILE A 381 -7.23 -6.54 -5.86
N TRP A 382 -6.35 -7.07 -5.02
CA TRP A 382 -5.36 -8.06 -5.45
C TRP A 382 -6.00 -9.40 -5.85
N LYS A 383 -7.21 -9.71 -5.40
CA LYS A 383 -7.95 -10.89 -5.87
C LYS A 383 -8.30 -10.73 -7.35
N ASP A 384 -8.76 -9.54 -7.75
CA ASP A 384 -9.09 -9.22 -9.13
C ASP A 384 -7.84 -9.26 -10.02
N PHE A 385 -6.73 -8.70 -9.55
CA PHE A 385 -5.45 -8.78 -10.25
C PHE A 385 -4.97 -10.23 -10.41
N LYS A 386 -5.05 -11.04 -9.35
CA LYS A 386 -4.69 -12.46 -9.40
C LYS A 386 -5.59 -13.24 -10.38
N GLU A 387 -6.89 -12.96 -10.40
CA GLU A 387 -7.83 -13.56 -11.36
C GLU A 387 -7.53 -13.13 -12.81
N ALA A 388 -7.09 -11.90 -13.01
CA ALA A 388 -6.56 -11.39 -14.27
C ALA A 388 -5.18 -11.98 -14.63
N GLY A 389 -4.61 -12.82 -13.76
CA GLY A 389 -3.36 -13.56 -13.96
C GLY A 389 -2.09 -12.79 -13.61
N TYR A 390 -2.20 -11.66 -12.92
CA TYR A 390 -1.05 -10.92 -12.40
C TYR A 390 -0.38 -11.68 -11.25
N VAL A 391 0.94 -11.54 -11.11
CA VAL A 391 1.67 -11.89 -9.87
C VAL A 391 1.31 -10.88 -8.81
N THR A 392 0.85 -11.34 -7.63
CA THR A 392 0.47 -10.44 -6.55
C THR A 392 1.43 -10.53 -5.37
N ALA A 393 1.82 -9.38 -4.84
CA ALA A 393 2.62 -9.30 -3.63
C ALA A 393 2.10 -8.22 -2.68
N TRP A 394 2.09 -8.54 -1.39
CA TRP A 394 1.82 -7.60 -0.30
C TRP A 394 2.97 -7.69 0.71
N GLY A 395 3.50 -6.55 1.13
CA GLY A 395 4.53 -6.53 2.14
C GLY A 395 4.45 -5.34 3.09
N GLU A 396 4.57 -5.66 4.37
CA GLU A 396 4.78 -4.70 5.47
C GLU A 396 5.98 -5.18 6.26
N ASP A 397 6.81 -4.26 6.73
CA ASP A 397 8.10 -4.57 7.35
C ASP A 397 8.08 -4.61 8.88
N THR A 398 6.92 -4.36 9.49
CA THR A 398 6.72 -4.29 10.94
C THR A 398 5.55 -5.20 11.35
N ALA A 399 5.84 -6.46 11.68
CA ALA A 399 4.83 -7.49 11.90
C ALA A 399 3.92 -7.19 13.11
N HIS A 400 4.48 -6.67 14.21
CA HIS A 400 3.72 -6.32 15.41
C HIS A 400 2.76 -5.12 15.22
N LEU A 401 2.98 -4.27 14.21
CA LEU A 401 2.11 -3.14 13.85
C LEU A 401 1.31 -3.38 12.56
N GLY A 402 1.26 -4.63 12.06
CA GLY A 402 0.65 -4.92 10.76
C GLY A 402 -0.77 -4.38 10.61
N THR A 403 -1.04 -3.74 9.47
CA THR A 403 -2.27 -2.98 9.19
C THR A 403 -3.52 -3.78 9.54
N PHE A 404 -3.63 -5.00 9.02
CA PHE A 404 -4.82 -5.84 9.23
C PHE A 404 -4.67 -6.84 10.38
N GLN A 405 -3.60 -6.73 11.16
CA GLN A 405 -3.25 -7.68 12.22
C GLN A 405 -3.28 -7.05 13.60
N PHE A 406 -2.97 -5.76 13.72
CA PHE A 406 -2.91 -5.08 15.02
C PHE A 406 -4.30 -4.95 15.64
N ARG A 407 -5.26 -4.35 14.91
CA ARG A 407 -6.66 -4.17 15.38
C ARG A 407 -7.65 -5.18 14.84
N LEU A 408 -7.35 -5.78 13.69
CA LEU A 408 -8.23 -6.77 13.04
C LEU A 408 -7.71 -8.19 13.27
N LEU A 409 -8.53 -9.19 12.88
CA LEU A 409 -8.25 -10.62 13.04
C LEU A 409 -7.25 -11.18 12.01
N GLY A 410 -6.67 -10.34 11.14
CA GLY A 410 -5.69 -10.77 10.14
C GLY A 410 -6.30 -11.68 9.06
N PHE A 411 -5.42 -12.42 8.40
CA PHE A 411 -5.77 -13.34 7.32
C PHE A 411 -5.63 -14.82 7.72
N THR A 412 -6.66 -15.60 7.44
CA THR A 412 -6.60 -17.06 7.54
C THR A 412 -5.69 -17.62 6.46
N ASN A 413 -5.96 -17.25 5.21
CA ASN A 413 -5.20 -17.68 4.03
C ASN A 413 -4.15 -16.64 3.65
N GLN A 414 -3.07 -17.06 2.99
CA GLN A 414 -2.11 -16.11 2.46
C GLN A 414 -2.80 -15.19 1.42
N PRO A 415 -2.77 -13.85 1.57
CA PRO A 415 -3.60 -12.95 0.78
C PRO A 415 -3.13 -12.82 -0.68
N THR A 416 -1.83 -12.92 -0.92
CA THR A 416 -1.16 -12.70 -2.21
C THR A 416 -0.23 -13.87 -2.55
N ASP A 417 0.33 -13.92 -3.77
CA ASP A 417 1.28 -14.99 -4.12
C ASP A 417 2.57 -14.92 -3.30
N HIS A 418 3.01 -13.70 -2.99
CA HIS A 418 4.15 -13.37 -2.16
C HIS A 418 3.73 -12.48 -0.99
N TYR A 419 4.10 -12.84 0.23
CA TYR A 419 3.62 -12.19 1.44
C TYR A 419 4.77 -11.89 2.40
N TYR A 420 5.26 -10.64 2.39
CA TYR A 420 6.50 -10.30 3.09
C TYR A 420 6.41 -10.43 4.61
N ARG A 421 5.20 -10.35 5.18
CA ARG A 421 4.94 -10.38 6.63
C ARG A 421 5.64 -11.54 7.35
N ASP A 422 5.77 -12.69 6.69
CA ASP A 422 6.42 -13.87 7.29
C ASP A 422 7.87 -13.59 7.72
N PHE A 423 8.56 -12.69 7.01
CA PHE A 423 9.94 -12.30 7.32
C PHE A 423 10.06 -11.51 8.64
N PRO A 424 9.46 -10.30 8.80
CA PRO A 424 9.52 -9.58 10.06
C PRO A 424 8.91 -10.37 11.22
N LEU A 425 7.91 -11.21 10.97
CA LEU A 425 7.32 -12.07 12.01
C LEU A 425 8.33 -13.11 12.55
N ALA A 426 9.25 -13.60 11.71
CA ALA A 426 10.33 -14.49 12.13
C ALA A 426 11.50 -13.76 12.80
N THR A 427 11.78 -12.52 12.39
CA THR A 427 13.01 -11.80 12.76
C THR A 427 12.83 -10.81 13.91
N GLU A 428 11.64 -10.22 14.08
CA GLU A 428 11.33 -9.27 15.16
C GLU A 428 11.72 -9.74 16.57
N PRO A 429 11.48 -11.02 16.95
CA PRO A 429 11.91 -11.54 18.25
C PRO A 429 13.43 -11.44 18.50
N TYR A 430 14.23 -11.27 17.45
CA TYR A 430 15.70 -11.20 17.51
C TYR A 430 16.24 -9.78 17.34
N TYR A 431 15.43 -8.78 17.01
CA TYR A 431 15.93 -7.41 16.81
C TYR A 431 16.59 -6.83 18.06
N TYR A 432 16.02 -7.12 19.24
CA TYR A 432 16.62 -6.69 20.50
C TYR A 432 17.69 -7.68 20.96
N GLY A 433 18.91 -7.16 21.15
CA GLY A 433 20.02 -7.91 21.73
C GLY A 433 20.79 -8.83 20.78
N HIS A 434 20.26 -9.19 19.60
CA HIS A 434 21.03 -9.95 18.60
C HIS A 434 21.57 -9.07 17.47
N PHE A 435 20.85 -8.01 17.07
CA PHE A 435 21.26 -7.13 15.98
C PHE A 435 21.44 -5.68 16.45
N PRO A 436 22.33 -4.91 15.79
CA PRO A 436 22.28 -3.46 15.88
C PRO A 436 20.91 -2.91 15.50
N LYS A 437 20.55 -1.72 16.01
CA LYS A 437 19.25 -1.09 15.72
C LYS A 437 19.06 -0.95 14.21
N PHE A 438 17.87 -1.35 13.72
CA PHE A 438 17.49 -1.36 12.30
C PHE A 438 18.27 -2.32 11.40
N CYS A 439 19.06 -3.25 11.96
CA CYS A 439 19.87 -4.17 11.17
C CYS A 439 19.35 -5.62 11.24
N VAL A 440 19.71 -6.40 10.22
CA VAL A 440 19.64 -7.86 10.20
C VAL A 440 20.96 -8.36 9.59
N GLY A 441 21.87 -8.78 10.47
CA GLY A 441 23.27 -9.01 10.13
C GLY A 441 23.95 -7.75 9.59
N SER A 442 24.56 -7.87 8.42
CA SER A 442 25.36 -6.79 7.80
C SER A 442 24.53 -5.72 7.09
N LYS A 443 23.21 -5.89 7.01
CA LYS A 443 22.33 -5.01 6.22
C LYS A 443 21.29 -4.27 7.05
N PRO A 444 20.98 -3.01 6.72
CA PRO A 444 19.79 -2.33 7.23
C PRO A 444 18.52 -3.03 6.75
N ARG A 445 17.52 -3.17 7.63
CA ARG A 445 16.30 -3.93 7.35
C ARG A 445 15.44 -3.31 6.26
N HIS A 446 15.41 -1.98 6.14
CA HIS A 446 14.75 -1.30 5.01
C HIS A 446 15.41 -1.66 3.67
N THR A 447 16.73 -1.87 3.62
CA THR A 447 17.39 -2.31 2.38
C THR A 447 17.07 -3.76 2.03
N VAL A 448 16.86 -4.63 3.02
CA VAL A 448 16.39 -6.01 2.79
C VAL A 448 14.96 -6.00 2.23
N PHE A 449 14.10 -5.12 2.74
CA PHE A 449 12.76 -4.89 2.22
C PHE A 449 12.78 -4.43 0.76
N LEU A 450 13.59 -3.41 0.43
CA LEU A 450 13.74 -2.90 -0.94
C LEU A 450 14.39 -3.93 -1.89
N ASP A 451 15.37 -4.69 -1.41
CA ASP A 451 16.01 -5.78 -2.17
C ASP A 451 15.01 -6.88 -2.53
N TYR A 452 14.07 -7.22 -1.64
CA TYR A 452 13.01 -8.18 -1.91
C TYR A 452 12.07 -7.71 -3.03
N ILE A 453 11.71 -6.42 -3.06
CA ILE A 453 10.91 -5.83 -4.14
C ILE A 453 11.67 -5.92 -5.48
N LYS A 454 12.97 -5.57 -5.49
CA LYS A 454 13.82 -5.71 -6.69
C LYS A 454 13.86 -7.14 -7.20
N ASP A 455 13.95 -8.11 -6.29
CA ASP A 455 13.95 -9.52 -6.66
C ASP A 455 12.60 -9.98 -7.22
N LEU A 456 11.47 -9.48 -6.73
CA LEU A 456 10.15 -9.76 -7.29
C LEU A 456 10.05 -9.25 -8.74
N LEU A 457 10.52 -8.03 -8.97
CA LEU A 457 10.55 -7.43 -10.30
C LEU A 457 11.44 -8.21 -11.27
N HIS A 458 12.55 -8.75 -10.78
CA HIS A 458 13.48 -9.54 -11.57
C HIS A 458 12.98 -10.95 -11.87
N VAL A 459 12.57 -11.71 -10.85
CA VAL A 459 12.12 -13.10 -10.98
C VAL A 459 10.92 -13.19 -11.94
N TYR A 460 10.01 -12.21 -11.88
CA TYR A 460 8.80 -12.18 -12.69
C TYR A 460 8.84 -11.12 -13.79
N GLN A 461 10.03 -10.78 -14.33
CA GLN A 461 10.20 -9.72 -15.33
C GLN A 461 9.29 -9.87 -16.57
N ASP A 462 8.91 -11.09 -16.93
CA ASP A 462 8.05 -11.45 -18.07
C ASP A 462 6.56 -11.55 -17.72
N LYS A 463 6.18 -11.24 -16.47
CA LYS A 463 4.80 -11.31 -15.98
C LYS A 463 4.26 -9.94 -15.60
N ARG A 464 2.93 -9.80 -15.70
CA ARG A 464 2.24 -8.64 -15.13
C ARG A 464 2.17 -8.74 -13.61
N LYS A 465 2.38 -7.63 -12.90
CA LYS A 465 2.53 -7.62 -11.43
C LYS A 465 1.61 -6.59 -10.79
N TRP A 466 1.06 -6.96 -9.64
CA TRP A 466 0.46 -6.03 -8.68
C TRP A 466 1.27 -6.17 -7.38
N LEU A 467 2.00 -5.12 -7.03
CA LEU A 467 2.89 -5.11 -5.87
C LEU A 467 2.46 -3.98 -4.95
N PHE A 468 2.20 -4.29 -3.69
CA PHE A 468 1.96 -3.29 -2.65
C PHE A 468 2.94 -3.50 -1.50
N PHE A 469 3.80 -2.52 -1.26
CA PHE A 469 4.81 -2.56 -0.22
C PHE A 469 4.72 -1.30 0.64
N PHE A 470 4.60 -1.48 1.94
CA PHE A 470 4.34 -0.41 2.90
C PHE A 470 5.38 -0.46 4.02
N HIS A 471 6.24 0.57 4.06
CA HIS A 471 7.31 0.69 5.05
C HIS A 471 6.82 1.47 6.26
N SER A 472 6.92 0.88 7.45
CA SER A 472 6.46 1.49 8.71
C SER A 472 7.58 1.74 9.72
N GLU A 473 8.64 0.93 9.71
CA GLU A 473 9.60 0.89 10.82
C GLU A 473 10.22 2.25 11.16
N MET A 474 10.66 2.99 10.13
CA MET A 474 11.46 4.21 10.30
C MET A 474 10.62 5.48 10.10
N SER A 475 9.29 5.35 10.13
CA SER A 475 8.37 6.48 9.98
C SER A 475 7.24 6.49 11.01
N HIS A 476 6.78 5.33 11.50
CA HIS A 476 5.56 5.24 12.30
C HIS A 476 5.63 6.02 13.62
N GLN A 477 6.75 5.95 14.37
CA GLN A 477 6.88 6.60 15.68
C GLN A 477 7.61 7.94 15.61
N ASP A 478 8.59 8.04 14.70
CA ASP A 478 9.41 9.23 14.51
C ASP A 478 9.82 9.35 13.04
N ASN A 479 9.23 10.33 12.35
CA ASN A 479 9.53 10.64 10.94
C ASN A 479 10.99 11.08 10.72
N ASN A 480 11.73 11.49 11.76
CA ASN A 480 13.13 11.90 11.60
C ASN A 480 14.01 10.77 11.05
N TYR A 481 13.68 9.50 11.35
CA TYR A 481 14.43 8.36 10.83
C TYR A 481 14.30 8.18 9.32
N LEU A 482 13.29 8.76 8.65
CA LEU A 482 13.19 8.79 7.19
C LEU A 482 14.42 9.41 6.53
N THR A 483 15.10 10.33 7.21
CA THR A 483 16.35 10.93 6.70
C THR A 483 17.47 9.92 6.47
N GLN A 484 17.40 8.74 7.11
CA GLN A 484 18.34 7.63 6.89
C GLN A 484 18.01 6.80 5.64
N LEU A 485 16.81 6.92 5.09
CA LEU A 485 16.32 6.12 3.95
C LEU A 485 16.47 6.84 2.62
N ASP A 486 16.60 8.17 2.61
CA ASP A 486 16.50 8.98 1.38
C ASP A 486 17.45 8.49 0.27
N GLU A 487 18.73 8.27 0.61
CA GLU A 487 19.71 7.76 -0.37
C GLU A 487 19.39 6.33 -0.84
N ASP A 488 18.90 5.48 0.05
CA ASP A 488 18.67 4.07 -0.25
C ASP A 488 17.36 3.87 -1.06
N ILE A 489 16.33 4.67 -0.80
CA ILE A 489 15.10 4.70 -1.63
C ILE A 489 15.39 5.34 -2.98
N LEU A 490 16.17 6.43 -3.02
CA LEU A 490 16.65 6.98 -4.29
C LEU A 490 17.37 5.90 -5.12
N GLN A 491 18.31 5.18 -4.50
CA GLN A 491 19.05 4.12 -5.18
C GLN A 491 18.12 3.00 -5.65
N PHE A 492 17.12 2.63 -4.85
CA PHE A 492 16.10 1.66 -5.25
C PHE A 492 15.33 2.11 -6.50
N PHE A 493 14.85 3.37 -6.55
CA PHE A 493 14.15 3.87 -7.74
C PHE A 493 15.05 3.96 -8.96
N GLN A 494 16.32 4.35 -8.77
CA GLN A 494 17.30 4.34 -9.84
C GLN A 494 17.57 2.92 -10.37
N ASP A 495 17.67 1.93 -9.49
CA ASP A 495 17.90 0.53 -9.87
C ASP A 495 16.74 0.00 -10.71
N ILE A 496 15.49 0.20 -10.27
CA ILE A 496 14.32 -0.33 -10.99
C ILE A 496 14.05 0.43 -12.30
N HIS A 497 14.37 1.74 -12.34
CA HIS A 497 14.29 2.52 -13.56
C HIS A 497 15.36 2.09 -14.59
N LYS A 498 16.63 1.96 -14.18
CA LYS A 498 17.71 1.45 -15.04
C LYS A 498 17.45 0.02 -15.52
N GLY A 499 16.82 -0.79 -14.67
CA GLY A 499 16.37 -2.14 -14.99
C GLY A 499 15.15 -2.22 -15.92
N LYS A 500 14.59 -1.08 -16.35
CA LYS A 500 13.40 -0.99 -17.21
C LYS A 500 12.13 -1.60 -16.60
N HIS A 501 12.11 -1.74 -15.28
CA HIS A 501 10.92 -2.25 -14.58
C HIS A 501 9.78 -1.22 -14.54
N LEU A 502 10.05 0.03 -14.89
CA LEU A 502 9.06 1.12 -14.94
C LEU A 502 8.53 1.42 -16.35
N ASP A 503 9.12 0.86 -17.41
CA ASP A 503 8.76 1.16 -18.81
C ASP A 503 7.28 0.80 -19.14
N ASN A 504 6.73 -0.19 -18.44
CA ASN A 504 5.35 -0.66 -18.61
C ASN A 504 4.67 -0.81 -17.24
N ALA A 505 4.83 0.19 -16.36
CA ALA A 505 4.26 0.19 -15.02
C ALA A 505 3.56 1.51 -14.67
N ILE A 506 2.59 1.43 -13.78
CA ILE A 506 2.15 2.56 -12.95
C ILE A 506 2.85 2.40 -11.60
N LEU A 507 3.70 3.37 -11.27
CA LEU A 507 4.29 3.53 -9.94
C LEU A 507 3.43 4.52 -9.15
N ILE A 508 3.00 4.12 -7.96
CA ILE A 508 2.21 4.90 -7.01
C ILE A 508 2.99 5.09 -5.72
#